data_AF-A0A932B5S0-F1
#
_entry.id   AF-A0A932B5S0-F1
#
_cell.length_a   1.000
_cell.length_b   1.000
_cell.length_c   1.000
_cell.angle_alpha   90.00
_cell.angle_beta   90.00
_cell.angle_gamma   90.00
#
_symmetry.space_group_name_H-M   'P 1'
#
loop_
_entity.id
_entity.type
_entity.pdbx_description
1 polymer ?
#
loop_
_entity_poly.entity_id
_entity_poly.type
_entity_poly.pdbx_seq_one_letter_code
_entity_poly.pdbx_strand_id
1 'polypeptide(L)'
;MSSSSGLKAIAGAAAMSAMPLLNLLAKLVTSAVTGCAPAFADASRRYWFQHFDDVLARINKAEVDLPAQVWMDLSAENTPKYAEFLRQTRVELAEQGIYNKQGLKLLKRIRCKLNAADQECTMPTEN
;
A
#
# COMPACT_ATOMS: atom_id res chain seq x y z
N MET A 1 -2.67 -18.31 28.01
CA MET A 1 -3.81 -17.37 28.05
C MET A 1 -3.33 -16.00 28.52
N SER A 2 -2.72 -15.20 27.65
CA SER A 2 -2.49 -13.75 27.85
C SER A 2 -1.90 -13.16 26.56
N SER A 3 -2.75 -12.92 25.56
CA SER A 3 -2.39 -12.12 24.37
C SER A 3 -3.66 -11.67 23.63
N SER A 4 -4.65 -11.17 24.37
CA SER A 4 -5.87 -10.59 23.79
C SER A 4 -6.12 -9.15 24.27
N SER A 5 -5.17 -8.57 25.01
CA SER A 5 -5.35 -7.25 25.63
C SER A 5 -5.18 -6.09 24.65
N GLY A 6 -4.56 -6.31 23.48
CA GLY A 6 -4.32 -5.26 22.47
C GLY A 6 -5.48 -5.02 21.50
N LEU A 7 -6.28 -6.05 21.18
CA LEU A 7 -7.38 -5.93 20.20
C LEU A 7 -8.69 -5.38 20.80
N LYS A 8 -8.78 -5.22 22.12
CA LYS A 8 -9.99 -4.72 22.80
C LYS A 8 -10.34 -3.25 22.52
N ALA A 9 -9.53 -2.52 21.75
CA ALA A 9 -9.71 -1.10 21.49
C ALA A 9 -10.52 -0.77 20.22
N ILE A 10 -10.94 -1.76 19.42
CA ILE A 10 -11.82 -1.52 18.26
C ILE A 10 -13.27 -1.44 18.75
N ALA A 11 -13.61 -0.32 19.42
CA ALA A 11 -14.92 -0.12 20.01
C ALA A 11 -16.00 0.16 18.94
N GLY A 12 -17.03 -0.69 18.88
CA GLY A 12 -18.42 -0.42 18.51
C GLY A 12 -18.79 0.10 17.10
N ALA A 13 -17.91 0.83 16.40
CA ALA A 13 -18.20 1.48 15.12
C ALA A 13 -16.97 1.56 14.18
N ALA A 14 -15.84 0.98 14.57
CA ALA A 14 -14.64 0.97 13.74
C ALA A 14 -14.65 -0.25 12.82
N ALA A 15 -14.60 0.03 11.51
CA ALA A 15 -14.49 -0.98 10.46
C ALA A 15 -13.15 -0.82 9.72
N MET A 16 -12.50 -1.94 9.40
CA MET A 16 -11.29 -1.99 8.60
C MET A 16 -11.67 -2.21 7.15
N SER A 17 -11.22 -1.32 6.27
CA SER A 17 -11.40 -1.45 4.82
C SER A 17 -10.27 -2.27 4.23
N ALA A 18 -10.60 -3.29 3.43
CA ALA A 18 -9.59 -4.05 2.68
C ALA A 18 -8.93 -3.20 1.58
N MET A 19 -9.62 -2.17 1.09
CA MET A 19 -9.08 -1.21 0.12
C MET A 19 -8.42 -0.02 0.82
N PRO A 20 -7.22 0.40 0.39
CA PRO A 20 -6.45 1.44 1.06
C PRO A 20 -7.06 2.83 0.82
N LEU A 21 -7.71 3.39 1.85
CA LEU A 21 -8.27 4.75 1.79
C LEU A 21 -7.20 5.84 1.77
N LEU A 22 -6.06 5.58 2.42
CA LEU A 22 -4.94 6.50 2.51
C LEU A 22 -3.64 5.71 2.62
N ASN A 23 -2.67 6.00 1.75
CA ASN A 23 -1.33 5.42 1.83
C ASN A 23 -0.38 6.37 2.57
N LEU A 24 -0.29 6.23 3.89
CA LEU A 24 0.70 6.92 4.72
C LEU A 24 2.05 6.20 4.61
N LEU A 25 3.02 6.83 3.94
CA LEU A 25 4.39 6.33 3.91
C LEU A 25 5.32 7.31 4.63
N ALA A 26 5.94 6.87 5.72
CA ALA A 26 7.05 7.58 6.35
C ALA A 26 8.34 7.21 5.60
N LYS A 27 8.99 8.20 4.98
CA LYS A 27 10.28 8.02 4.30
C LYS A 27 11.37 8.69 5.12
N LEU A 28 12.27 7.89 5.68
CA LEU A 28 13.52 8.41 6.22
C LEU A 28 14.46 8.73 5.06
N VAL A 29 14.63 10.02 4.78
CA VAL A 29 15.59 10.48 3.76
C VAL A 29 16.90 10.84 4.45
N THR A 30 17.91 9.99 4.28
CA THR A 30 19.28 10.26 4.75
C THR A 30 20.07 10.90 3.61
N SER A 31 20.63 12.09 3.83
CA SER A 31 21.63 12.66 2.92
C SER A 31 23.02 12.32 3.43
N ALA A 32 24.02 12.26 2.55
CA ALA A 32 25.42 12.12 2.95
C ALA A 32 25.91 13.29 3.82
N VAL A 33 25.17 14.42 3.86
CA VAL A 33 25.47 15.63 4.61
C VAL A 33 24.88 15.60 6.03
N THR A 34 23.80 14.85 6.25
CA THR A 34 23.14 14.74 7.56
C THR A 34 23.72 13.59 8.38
N GLY A 35 24.85 13.82 9.04
CA GLY A 35 25.31 13.17 10.29
C GLY A 35 25.40 11.64 10.37
N CYS A 36 25.00 10.90 9.33
CA CYS A 36 25.03 9.45 9.27
C CYS A 36 26.39 9.00 8.75
N ALA A 37 26.98 8.00 9.40
CA ALA A 37 28.19 7.38 8.89
C ALA A 37 27.95 6.82 7.47
N PRO A 38 28.91 6.89 6.53
CA PRO A 38 28.72 6.40 5.16
C PRO A 38 28.23 4.94 5.07
N ALA A 39 28.66 4.09 6.01
CA ALA A 39 28.25 2.69 6.10
C ALA A 39 26.81 2.48 6.62
N PHE A 40 26.22 3.47 7.30
CA PHE A 40 24.91 3.34 7.93
C PHE A 40 23.78 3.18 6.90
N ALA A 41 23.83 3.91 5.78
CA ALA A 41 22.75 3.90 4.79
C ALA A 41 22.54 2.51 4.18
N ASP A 42 23.64 1.83 3.82
CA ASP A 42 23.59 0.50 3.22
C ASP A 42 23.35 -0.59 4.27
N ALA A 43 23.93 -0.46 5.46
CA ALA A 43 23.65 -1.36 6.57
C ALA A 43 22.15 -1.33 6.95
N SER A 44 21.56 -0.13 7.04
CA SER A 44 20.13 0.06 7.33
C SER A 44 19.26 -0.60 6.27
N ARG A 45 19.52 -0.34 4.97
CA ARG A 45 18.76 -0.96 3.86
C ARG A 45 18.82 -2.48 3.91
N ARG A 46 20.00 -3.06 4.14
CA ARG A 46 20.18 -4.52 4.22
C ARG A 46 19.46 -5.10 5.43
N TYR A 47 19.58 -4.47 6.60
CA TYR A 47 18.91 -4.90 7.81
C TYR A 47 17.38 -4.94 7.63
N TRP A 48 16.78 -3.85 7.13
CA TRP A 48 15.33 -3.81 6.90
C TRP A 48 14.87 -4.82 5.85
N PHE A 49 15.65 -5.01 4.79
CA PHE A 49 15.34 -5.99 3.74
C PHE A 49 15.39 -7.43 4.26
N GLN A 50 16.38 -7.76 5.10
CA GLN A 50 16.51 -9.10 5.70
C GLN A 50 15.32 -9.49 6.59
N HIS A 51 14.64 -8.50 7.18
CA HIS A 51 13.48 -8.72 8.04
C HIS A 51 12.14 -8.50 7.34
N PHE A 52 12.13 -8.21 6.04
CA PHE A 52 10.90 -7.88 5.31
C PHE A 52 9.87 -9.01 5.40
N ASP A 53 10.29 -10.25 5.13
CA ASP A 53 9.40 -11.41 5.16
C ASP A 53 8.90 -11.73 6.58
N ASP A 54 9.76 -11.58 7.59
CA ASP A 54 9.39 -11.78 8.99
C ASP A 54 8.31 -10.77 9.43
N VAL A 55 8.45 -9.52 9.02
CA VAL A 55 7.48 -8.46 9.31
C VAL A 55 6.16 -8.73 8.58
N LEU A 56 6.21 -9.09 7.29
CA LEU A 56 5.03 -9.49 6.53
C LEU A 56 4.30 -10.67 7.17
N ALA A 57 5.03 -11.69 7.64
CA ALA A 57 4.44 -12.84 8.31
C ALA A 57 3.69 -12.43 9.60
N ARG A 58 4.25 -11.47 10.36
CA ARG A 58 3.58 -10.92 11.55
C ARG A 58 2.33 -10.12 11.21
N ILE A 59 2.36 -9.33 10.13
CA ILE A 59 1.20 -8.56 9.64
C ILE A 59 0.09 -9.53 9.23
N ASN A 60 0.40 -10.51 8.37
CA ASN A 60 -0.58 -11.50 7.91
C ASN A 60 -1.20 -12.28 9.07
N LYS A 61 -0.39 -12.67 10.07
CA LYS A 61 -0.90 -13.31 11.28
C LYS A 61 -1.85 -12.39 12.06
N ALA A 62 -1.48 -11.13 12.24
CA ALA A 62 -2.33 -10.16 12.93
C ALA A 62 -3.66 -9.93 12.18
N GLU A 63 -3.64 -9.90 10.85
CA GLU A 63 -4.85 -9.77 10.03
C GLU A 63 -5.79 -10.98 10.18
N VAL A 64 -5.24 -12.20 10.19
CA VAL A 64 -6.03 -13.43 10.37
C VAL A 64 -6.62 -13.53 11.78
N ASP A 65 -5.92 -13.02 12.79
CA ASP A 65 -6.38 -13.04 14.18
C ASP A 65 -7.51 -12.00 14.43
N LEU A 66 -7.83 -11.11 13.47
CA LEU A 66 -8.90 -10.11 13.58
C LEU A 66 -10.29 -10.73 13.31
N PRO A 67 -11.33 -10.36 14.09
CA PRO A 67 -12.67 -10.91 13.89
C PRO A 67 -13.30 -10.47 12.55
N ALA A 68 -13.91 -11.39 11.81
CA ALA A 68 -14.49 -11.11 10.49
C ALA A 68 -15.46 -9.91 10.48
N GLN A 69 -16.23 -9.71 11.55
CA GLN A 69 -17.22 -8.63 11.66
C GLN A 69 -16.63 -7.21 11.68
N VAL A 70 -15.30 -7.06 11.86
CA VAL A 70 -14.66 -5.74 11.83
C VAL A 70 -14.20 -5.36 10.43
N TRP A 71 -14.19 -6.31 9.49
CA TRP A 71 -13.86 -6.02 8.09
C TRP A 71 -15.09 -5.50 7.35
N MET A 72 -14.87 -4.48 6.53
CA MET A 72 -15.87 -3.94 5.62
C MET A 72 -15.31 -3.98 4.21
N ASP A 73 -15.99 -4.74 3.36
CA ASP A 73 -15.70 -4.79 1.94
C ASP A 73 -16.55 -3.76 1.19
N LEU A 74 -15.98 -3.20 0.11
CA LEU A 74 -16.77 -2.44 -0.84
C LEU A 74 -17.75 -3.38 -1.54
N SER A 75 -18.97 -2.88 -1.81
CA SER A 75 -19.91 -3.64 -2.63
C SER A 75 -19.32 -3.90 -4.02
N ALA A 76 -19.80 -4.96 -4.68
CA ALA A 76 -19.39 -5.29 -6.06
C ALA A 76 -19.66 -4.13 -7.04
N GLU A 77 -20.64 -3.27 -6.74
CA GLU A 77 -20.94 -2.08 -7.54
C GLU A 77 -19.94 -0.93 -7.29
N ASN A 78 -19.45 -0.77 -6.06
CA ASN A 78 -18.58 0.34 -5.68
C ASN A 78 -17.09 0.05 -5.92
N THR A 79 -16.70 -1.22 -5.91
CA THR A 79 -15.32 -1.66 -6.19
C THR A 79 -14.77 -1.12 -7.53
N PRO A 80 -15.46 -1.26 -8.69
CA PRO A 80 -14.95 -0.72 -9.95
C PRO A 80 -14.89 0.81 -9.95
N LYS A 81 -15.86 1.49 -9.33
CA LYS A 81 -15.86 2.96 -9.20
C LYS A 81 -14.66 3.45 -8.39
N TYR A 82 -14.31 2.72 -7.33
CA TYR A 82 -13.14 3.03 -6.51
C TYR A 82 -11.82 2.82 -7.27
N ALA A 83 -11.71 1.73 -8.02
CA ALA A 83 -10.54 1.48 -8.87
C ALA A 83 -10.37 2.56 -9.96
N GLU A 84 -11.49 3.00 -10.57
CA GLU A 84 -11.49 4.11 -11.51
C GLU A 84 -11.05 5.42 -10.85
N PHE A 85 -11.59 5.76 -9.68
CA PHE A 85 -11.18 6.95 -8.94
C PHE A 85 -9.67 6.97 -8.71
N LEU A 86 -9.09 5.87 -8.21
CA LEU A 86 -7.64 5.76 -8.01
C LEU A 86 -6.83 5.94 -9.30
N ARG A 87 -7.35 5.46 -10.45
CA ARG A 87 -6.74 5.65 -11.76
C ARG A 87 -6.76 7.11 -12.19
N GLN A 88 -7.90 7.76 -12.06
CA GLN A 88 -8.05 9.18 -12.39
C GLN A 88 -7.11 10.03 -11.52
N THR A 89 -7.05 9.78 -10.21
CA THR A 89 -6.10 10.46 -9.32
C THR A 89 -4.65 10.28 -9.76
N ARG A 90 -4.23 9.08 -10.20
CA ARG A 90 -2.86 8.88 -10.72
C ARG A 90 -2.59 9.71 -11.98
N VAL A 91 -3.57 9.82 -12.88
CA VAL A 91 -3.45 10.63 -14.09
C VAL A 91 -3.33 12.11 -13.74
N GLU A 92 -4.21 12.63 -12.88
CA GLU A 92 -4.19 14.01 -12.41
C GLU A 92 -2.85 14.37 -11.72
N LEU A 93 -2.37 13.51 -10.82
CA LEU A 93 -1.08 13.70 -10.15
C LEU A 93 0.10 13.66 -11.13
N ALA A 94 -0.02 12.92 -12.23
CA ALA A 94 1.00 12.91 -13.29
C ALA A 94 0.95 14.18 -14.17
N GLU A 95 -0.24 14.74 -14.40
CA GLU A 95 -0.42 16.01 -15.09
C GLU A 95 0.10 17.19 -14.26
N GLN A 96 -0.07 17.14 -12.94
CA GLN A 96 0.52 18.08 -11.98
C GLN A 96 2.05 17.92 -11.82
N GLY A 97 2.65 16.90 -12.47
CA GLY A 97 4.08 16.63 -12.38
C GLY A 97 4.54 15.99 -11.06
N ILE A 98 3.61 15.62 -10.17
CA ILE A 98 3.90 14.95 -8.89
C ILE A 98 4.30 13.50 -9.15
N TYR A 99 3.58 12.81 -10.04
CA TYR A 99 3.91 11.44 -10.44
C TYR A 99 4.69 11.40 -11.76
N ASN A 100 5.72 10.56 -11.80
CA ASN A 100 6.51 10.33 -13.00
C ASN A 100 5.74 9.41 -13.99
N LYS A 101 5.50 9.90 -15.21
CA LYS A 101 4.74 9.20 -16.26
C LYS A 101 5.37 7.85 -16.65
N GLN A 102 6.70 7.78 -16.76
CA GLN A 102 7.40 6.52 -17.08
C GLN A 102 7.22 5.48 -15.96
N GLY A 103 7.29 5.93 -14.70
CA GLY A 103 7.02 5.09 -13.54
C GLY A 103 5.59 4.54 -13.53
N LEU A 104 4.59 5.40 -13.78
CA LEU A 104 3.19 4.96 -13.87
C LEU A 104 2.97 3.96 -15.01
N LYS A 105 3.59 4.17 -16.18
CA LYS A 105 3.55 3.22 -17.30
C LYS A 105 4.09 1.84 -16.91
N LEU A 106 5.21 1.80 -16.18
CA LEU A 106 5.79 0.55 -15.67
C LEU A 106 4.83 -0.12 -14.67
N LEU A 107 4.32 0.63 -13.69
CA LEU A 107 3.41 0.12 -12.67
C LEU A 107 2.09 -0.39 -13.27
N LYS A 108 1.56 0.27 -14.30
CA LYS A 108 0.39 -0.20 -15.04
C LYS A 108 0.67 -1.55 -15.72
N ARG A 109 1.82 -1.70 -16.40
CA ARG A 109 2.21 -2.98 -17.01
C ARG A 109 2.31 -4.12 -15.98
N ILE A 110 2.86 -3.83 -14.80
CA ILE A 110 2.95 -4.82 -13.72
C ILE A 110 1.55 -5.23 -13.26
N ARG A 111 0.66 -4.27 -12.99
CA ARG A 111 -0.73 -4.54 -12.58
C ARG A 111 -1.49 -5.37 -13.62
N CYS A 112 -1.39 -4.99 -14.90
CA CYS A 112 -2.00 -5.74 -15.99
C CYS A 112 -1.39 -7.13 -16.24
N LYS A 113 -0.15 -7.36 -15.79
CA LYS A 113 0.46 -8.70 -15.79
C LYS A 113 -0.08 -9.57 -14.65
N LEU A 114 -0.40 -8.96 -13.51
CA LEU A 114 -0.99 -9.67 -12.36
C LEU A 114 -2.47 -9.98 -12.60
N ASN A 115 -3.22 -9.04 -13.18
CA ASN A 115 -4.61 -9.22 -13.55
C ASN A 115 -4.94 -8.52 -14.87
N ALA A 116 -4.99 -9.30 -15.96
CA ALA A 116 -5.28 -8.76 -17.29
C ALA A 116 -6.75 -8.35 -17.48
N ALA A 117 -7.65 -8.79 -16.60
CA ALA A 117 -9.08 -8.47 -16.67
C ALA A 117 -9.43 -7.08 -16.12
N ASP A 118 -8.48 -6.40 -15.47
CA ASP A 118 -8.72 -5.06 -14.94
C ASP A 118 -9.00 -4.04 -16.06
N GLN A 119 -10.02 -3.22 -15.84
CA GLN A 119 -10.48 -2.24 -16.85
C GLN A 119 -9.37 -1.25 -17.25
N GLU A 120 -8.43 -0.95 -16.36
CA GLU A 120 -7.34 -0.02 -16.68
C GLU A 120 -6.42 -0.53 -17.81
N CYS A 121 -6.38 -1.84 -18.06
CA CYS A 121 -5.47 -2.47 -19.00
C CYS A 121 -5.82 -2.23 -20.47
N THR A 122 -7.07 -1.88 -20.77
CA THR A 122 -7.53 -1.50 -22.11
C THR A 122 -7.59 0.01 -22.31
N MET A 123 -7.53 0.79 -21.23
CA MET A 123 -7.67 2.25 -21.29
C MET A 123 -6.36 2.92 -21.72
N PRO A 124 -6.38 3.96 -22.58
CA PRO A 124 -5.17 4.66 -23.02
C PRO A 124 -4.67 5.69 -22.00
N THR A 125 -4.61 5.32 -20.71
CA THR A 125 -4.11 6.18 -19.62
C THR A 125 -2.79 5.70 -19.04
N GLU A 126 -2.05 6.59 -18.35
CA GLU A 126 -0.73 6.29 -17.75
C GLU A 126 0.31 5.80 -18.80
N ASN A 127 0.35 6.46 -19.97
CA ASN A 127 1.17 6.09 -21.13
C ASN A 127 2.49 6.86 -21.25
#